data_AF-A0A1E7GBM1-F1
#
_entry.id   AF-A0A1E7GBM1-F1
#
_cell.length_a   1.000
_cell.length_b   1.000
_cell.length_c   1.000
_cell.angle_alpha   90.00
_cell.angle_beta   90.00
_cell.angle_gamma   90.00
#
_symmetry.space_group_name_H-M   'P 1'
#
loop_
_entity.id
_entity.type
_entity.pdbx_description
1 polymer ?
#
loop_
_entity_poly.entity_id
_entity_poly.type
_entity_poly.pdbx_seq_one_letter_code
_entity_poly.pdbx_strand_id
1 'polypeptide(L)'
;MHKNIFKAIGIFTLAFFVVSMTGAAATCTPCKANADKFNLSPSKNYGNVLSNDIGNGIKIMGTPKATNGGKVTMYSKGDFYYKPASSSKTTISDSFTYTIVNKCGQKSTAKVTINYKYTPKNSPDSQGTPAQGAGVEVTVHPHEGNTYWVGADGHQISLVNNNSAVNPTYSQLLSFIKEDKTDEQRYIPGKYTCGDFAETVHNNAEKAGYKAGWVTIEGINHCCNVFQTSDEEIIYIDCTGSPNGERSCDTSVKLENGIEYQPIPLFIKNYYIYPMGIVSSYKVYW
;
A
#
# COMPACT_ATOMS: atom_id res chain seq x y z
N MET A 1 -14.77 35.89 -98.56
CA MET A 1 -13.58 35.06 -98.27
C MET A 1 -12.90 35.62 -97.05
N HIS A 2 -12.57 34.74 -96.09
CA HIS A 2 -11.45 34.80 -95.13
C HIS A 2 -11.26 36.05 -94.25
N LYS A 3 -10.78 35.96 -93.01
CA LYS A 3 -10.54 34.92 -92.00
C LYS A 3 -10.07 35.73 -90.77
N ASN A 4 -10.36 35.21 -89.58
CA ASN A 4 -9.94 35.66 -88.25
C ASN A 4 -8.45 36.03 -88.11
N ILE A 5 -8.12 36.83 -87.08
CA ILE A 5 -7.06 36.64 -86.04
C ILE A 5 -7.02 37.92 -85.16
N PHE A 6 -7.57 37.96 -83.93
CA PHE A 6 -7.11 37.47 -82.61
C PHE A 6 -5.83 38.11 -82.00
N LYS A 7 -6.05 38.81 -80.85
CA LYS A 7 -5.32 38.83 -79.55
C LYS A 7 -3.81 39.23 -79.55
N ALA A 8 -3.24 39.86 -78.52
CA ALA A 8 -3.41 39.57 -77.10
C ALA A 8 -3.09 40.78 -76.19
N ILE A 9 -3.93 40.97 -75.17
CA ILE A 9 -3.62 41.74 -73.96
C ILE A 9 -2.93 40.77 -72.99
N GLY A 10 -1.77 41.18 -72.46
CA GLY A 10 -1.00 40.40 -71.50
C GLY A 10 -1.79 40.16 -70.21
N ILE A 11 -2.05 38.89 -69.92
CA ILE A 11 -2.59 38.44 -68.64
C ILE A 11 -1.38 38.16 -67.74
N PHE A 12 -1.24 38.95 -66.67
CA PHE A 12 -0.36 38.65 -65.55
C PHE A 12 -0.90 37.40 -64.84
N THR A 13 -0.26 36.26 -65.06
CA THR A 13 -0.56 35.04 -64.30
C THR A 13 0.05 35.18 -62.91
N LEU A 14 -0.76 35.53 -61.91
CA LEU A 14 -0.40 35.39 -60.51
C LEU A 14 -0.39 33.89 -60.19
N ALA A 15 0.79 33.30 -60.14
CA ALA A 15 0.96 31.92 -59.71
C ALA A 15 0.64 31.83 -58.21
N PHE A 16 -0.59 31.40 -57.87
CA PHE A 16 -0.89 30.88 -56.54
C PHE A 16 -0.15 29.56 -56.40
N PHE A 17 1.03 29.61 -55.80
CA PHE A 17 1.70 28.43 -55.28
C PHE A 17 0.88 27.94 -54.08
N VAL A 18 -0.07 27.04 -54.32
CA VAL A 18 -0.69 26.27 -53.24
C VAL A 18 0.37 25.28 -52.79
N VAL A 19 1.21 25.69 -51.84
CA VAL A 19 1.99 24.74 -51.06
C VAL A 19 0.97 23.92 -50.29
N SER A 20 0.64 22.72 -50.79
CA SER A 20 -0.12 21.76 -50.00
C SER A 20 0.78 21.37 -48.83
N MET A 21 0.64 22.07 -47.72
CA MET A 21 1.12 21.59 -46.44
C MET A 21 0.25 20.38 -46.09
N THR A 22 0.61 19.21 -46.63
CA THR A 22 0.32 17.95 -45.96
C THR A 22 1.24 17.86 -44.74
N GLY A 23 1.15 18.86 -43.86
CA GLY A 23 1.47 18.63 -42.47
C GLY A 23 0.39 17.66 -42.02
N ALA A 24 0.78 16.43 -41.72
CA ALA A 24 0.00 15.64 -40.79
C ALA A 24 -0.12 16.50 -39.54
N ALA A 25 -1.20 17.29 -39.44
CA ALA A 25 -1.62 17.85 -38.18
C ALA A 25 -1.73 16.62 -37.30
N ALA A 26 -0.79 16.44 -36.37
CA ALA A 26 -0.86 15.38 -35.38
C ALA A 26 -2.21 15.62 -34.70
N THR A 27 -3.21 14.86 -35.13
CA THR A 27 -4.60 15.12 -34.78
C THR A 27 -4.65 14.97 -33.28
N CYS A 28 -4.82 16.09 -32.58
CA CYS A 28 -4.74 16.06 -31.14
C CYS A 28 -5.90 15.23 -30.62
N THR A 29 -5.61 14.03 -30.13
CA THR A 29 -6.63 13.13 -29.60
C THR A 29 -7.27 13.79 -28.37
N PRO A 30 -8.57 14.06 -28.39
CA PRO A 30 -9.26 14.62 -27.23
C PRO A 30 -9.02 13.77 -25.99
N CYS A 31 -8.79 14.42 -24.85
CA CYS A 31 -8.78 13.74 -23.57
C CYS A 31 -10.13 13.92 -22.87
N LYS A 32 -10.60 12.87 -22.20
CA LYS A 32 -11.82 12.88 -21.40
C LYS A 32 -11.54 12.17 -20.07
N ALA A 33 -11.63 12.94 -19.00
CA ALA A 33 -11.65 12.42 -17.64
C ALA A 33 -13.05 11.86 -17.33
N ASN A 34 -13.12 10.69 -16.72
CA ASN A 34 -14.36 10.03 -16.32
C ASN A 34 -14.44 9.98 -14.80
N ALA A 35 -15.66 9.99 -14.28
CA ALA A 35 -15.86 9.99 -12.83
C ALA A 35 -15.44 8.66 -12.21
N ASP A 36 -14.81 8.72 -11.05
CA ASP A 36 -14.33 7.55 -10.32
C ASP A 36 -15.07 7.35 -9.00
N LYS A 37 -15.11 6.10 -8.56
CA LYS A 37 -15.59 5.73 -7.23
C LYS A 37 -14.63 4.74 -6.59
N PHE A 38 -14.11 5.09 -5.42
CA PHE A 38 -13.25 4.21 -4.62
C PHE A 38 -13.91 3.92 -3.28
N ASN A 39 -13.87 2.65 -2.89
CA ASN A 39 -14.16 2.22 -1.53
C ASN A 39 -12.81 2.02 -0.83
N LEU A 40 -12.50 2.92 0.10
CA LEU A 40 -11.20 2.97 0.78
C LEU A 40 -11.37 2.61 2.26
N SER A 41 -10.27 2.20 2.88
CA SER A 41 -10.14 1.88 4.30
C SER A 41 -8.74 2.31 4.79
N PRO A 42 -8.42 2.22 6.09
CA PRO A 42 -7.06 2.47 6.55
C PRO A 42 -6.02 1.54 5.87
N SER A 43 -6.36 0.25 5.68
CA SER A 43 -5.53 -0.76 4.99
C SER A 43 -5.51 -0.66 3.45
N LYS A 44 -6.49 0.04 2.85
CA LYS A 44 -6.59 0.27 1.41
C LYS A 44 -6.96 1.72 1.15
N ASN A 45 -5.98 2.60 1.29
CA ASN A 45 -6.15 4.05 1.22
C ASN A 45 -5.66 4.66 -0.11
N TYR A 46 -5.57 3.85 -1.18
CA TYR A 46 -5.01 4.23 -2.47
C TYR A 46 -5.88 3.80 -3.65
N GLY A 47 -5.64 4.38 -4.82
CA GLY A 47 -6.30 4.03 -6.09
C GLY A 47 -5.63 4.71 -7.29
N ASN A 48 -6.15 4.46 -8.49
CA ASN A 48 -5.68 5.09 -9.74
C ASN A 48 -6.87 5.65 -10.55
N VAL A 49 -6.87 6.97 -10.81
CA VAL A 49 -7.98 7.66 -11.49
C VAL A 49 -7.92 7.60 -13.02
N LEU A 50 -6.81 7.18 -13.61
CA LEU A 50 -6.65 7.19 -15.08
C LEU A 50 -7.13 5.89 -15.74
N SER A 51 -7.54 4.89 -14.96
CA SER A 51 -7.84 3.54 -15.46
C SER A 51 -9.04 3.50 -16.42
N ASN A 52 -9.99 4.43 -16.26
CA ASN A 52 -11.18 4.57 -17.09
C ASN A 52 -11.13 5.81 -18.00
N ASP A 53 -10.03 6.57 -17.98
CA ASP A 53 -9.90 7.81 -18.73
C ASP A 53 -9.50 7.57 -20.18
N ILE A 54 -9.89 8.53 -21.04
CA ILE A 54 -9.62 8.46 -22.48
C ILE A 54 -8.59 9.52 -22.83
N GLY A 55 -7.51 9.11 -23.49
CA GLY A 55 -6.54 10.00 -24.12
C GLY A 55 -5.14 9.41 -24.15
N ASN A 56 -4.37 9.78 -25.17
CA ASN A 56 -2.99 9.30 -25.30
C ASN A 56 -2.02 10.19 -24.50
N GLY A 57 -1.20 9.58 -23.64
CA GLY A 57 -0.21 10.28 -22.83
C GLY A 57 -0.82 11.28 -21.85
N ILE A 58 -2.03 11.00 -21.38
CA ILE A 58 -2.69 11.79 -20.34
C ILE A 58 -1.93 11.70 -19.03
N LYS A 59 -1.89 12.80 -18.31
CA LYS A 59 -1.26 12.89 -16.99
C LYS A 59 -2.07 13.79 -16.07
N ILE A 60 -1.96 13.57 -14.77
CA ILE A 60 -2.57 14.45 -13.78
C ILE A 60 -1.86 15.80 -13.75
N MET A 61 -2.66 16.85 -13.65
CA MET A 61 -2.22 18.23 -13.49
C MET A 61 -2.73 18.80 -12.15
N GLY A 62 -1.79 19.14 -11.27
CA GLY A 62 -2.06 19.77 -9.98
C GLY A 62 -2.37 18.78 -8.86
N THR A 63 -2.54 19.32 -7.65
CA THR A 63 -2.89 18.55 -6.46
C THR A 63 -4.34 18.84 -6.09
N PRO A 64 -5.21 17.83 -6.02
CA PRO A 64 -6.61 18.03 -5.69
C PRO A 64 -6.80 18.33 -4.21
N LYS A 65 -7.86 19.08 -3.90
CA LYS A 65 -8.32 19.33 -2.52
C LYS A 65 -9.60 18.54 -2.29
N ALA A 66 -9.64 17.76 -1.22
CA ALA A 66 -10.85 17.03 -0.86
C ALA A 66 -11.88 17.96 -0.21
N THR A 67 -13.16 17.68 -0.46
CA THR A 67 -14.29 18.49 -0.02
C THR A 67 -14.47 18.49 1.49
N ASN A 68 -14.17 17.38 2.16
CA ASN A 68 -14.32 17.21 3.61
C ASN A 68 -12.98 17.23 4.35
N GLY A 69 -11.99 17.93 3.79
CA GLY A 69 -10.71 18.18 4.46
C GLY A 69 -9.74 16.98 4.46
N GLY A 70 -10.09 15.88 3.79
CA GLY A 70 -9.14 14.81 3.50
C GLY A 70 -7.94 15.32 2.71
N LYS A 71 -6.77 14.73 2.97
CA LYS A 71 -5.53 15.00 2.25
C LYS A 71 -5.36 13.98 1.13
N VAL A 72 -5.31 14.47 -0.11
CA VAL A 72 -5.01 13.65 -1.29
C VAL A 72 -3.56 13.90 -1.70
N THR A 73 -2.79 12.83 -1.82
CA THR A 73 -1.47 12.84 -2.46
C THR A 73 -1.64 12.24 -3.84
N MET A 74 -1.45 13.04 -4.89
CA MET A 74 -1.77 12.67 -6.27
C MET A 74 -0.50 12.64 -7.13
N TYR A 75 -0.36 11.61 -7.96
CA TYR A 75 0.79 11.42 -8.84
C TYR A 75 0.43 11.58 -10.31
N SER A 76 1.43 11.93 -11.12
CA SER A 76 1.23 12.25 -12.54
C SER A 76 0.60 11.11 -13.36
N LYS A 77 0.84 9.86 -12.97
CA LYS A 77 0.29 8.64 -13.61
C LYS A 77 -1.08 8.19 -13.06
N GLY A 78 -1.74 9.02 -12.25
CA GLY A 78 -3.09 8.75 -11.76
C GLY A 78 -3.16 8.07 -10.40
N ASP A 79 -2.06 7.50 -9.92
CA ASP A 79 -1.99 6.93 -8.59
C ASP A 79 -2.25 8.03 -7.54
N PHE A 80 -2.97 7.68 -6.48
CA PHE A 80 -3.17 8.57 -5.36
C PHE A 80 -3.24 7.82 -4.04
N TYR A 81 -2.88 8.50 -2.96
CA TYR A 81 -3.21 8.13 -1.58
C TYR A 81 -4.18 9.14 -1.00
N TYR A 82 -5.13 8.65 -0.23
CA TYR A 82 -6.10 9.47 0.49
C TYR A 82 -5.98 9.24 1.99
N LYS A 83 -5.84 10.33 2.73
CA LYS A 83 -5.92 10.32 4.19
C LYS A 83 -7.13 11.17 4.61
N PRO A 84 -8.10 10.63 5.37
CA PRO A 84 -9.21 11.44 5.86
C PRO A 84 -8.73 12.56 6.80
N ALA A 85 -9.53 13.61 6.96
CA ALA A 85 -9.24 14.69 7.92
C ALA A 85 -9.05 14.09 9.33
N SER A 86 -8.06 14.60 10.08
CA SER A 86 -7.46 14.01 11.31
C SER A 86 -8.39 13.78 12.52
N SER A 87 -9.71 13.79 12.36
CA SER A 87 -10.71 13.59 13.42
C SER A 87 -11.78 12.54 13.09
N SER A 88 -11.81 12.00 11.88
CA SER A 88 -12.94 11.16 11.46
C SER A 88 -12.69 9.68 11.75
N LYS A 89 -13.10 9.25 12.94
CA LYS A 89 -13.23 7.83 13.34
C LYS A 89 -14.56 7.20 12.86
N THR A 90 -15.07 7.62 11.71
CA THR A 90 -16.38 7.22 11.18
C THR A 90 -16.30 7.02 9.67
N THR A 91 -17.23 6.26 9.10
CA THR A 91 -17.33 6.14 7.64
C THR A 91 -17.60 7.52 7.04
N ILE A 92 -16.76 7.95 6.10
CA ILE A 92 -16.80 9.27 5.46
C ILE A 92 -17.13 9.07 3.98
N SER A 93 -18.06 9.87 3.48
CA SER A 93 -18.14 10.16 2.06
C SER A 93 -17.36 11.45 1.81
N ASP A 94 -16.29 11.40 1.02
CA ASP A 94 -15.54 12.58 0.58
C ASP A 94 -15.45 12.58 -0.95
N SER A 95 -15.03 13.70 -1.52
CA SER A 95 -14.82 13.81 -2.95
C SER A 95 -13.72 14.82 -3.26
N PHE A 96 -13.11 14.66 -4.41
CA PHE A 96 -12.23 15.66 -4.98
C PHE A 96 -12.38 15.66 -6.50
N THR A 97 -11.98 16.74 -7.14
CA THR A 97 -11.88 16.80 -8.60
C THR A 97 -10.42 16.70 -9.02
N TYR A 98 -10.16 15.99 -10.11
CA TYR A 98 -8.83 15.94 -10.73
C TYR A 98 -8.92 16.43 -12.17
N THR A 99 -7.80 16.93 -12.69
CA THR A 99 -7.70 17.39 -14.08
C THR A 99 -6.60 16.62 -14.78
N ILE A 100 -6.94 16.00 -15.91
CA ILE A 100 -5.95 15.43 -16.82
C ILE A 100 -5.54 16.45 -17.86
N VAL A 101 -4.31 16.34 -18.33
CA VAL A 101 -3.79 17.08 -19.48
C VAL A 101 -3.14 16.12 -20.45
N ASN A 102 -3.42 16.25 -21.75
CA ASN A 102 -2.74 15.49 -22.79
C ASN A 102 -1.51 16.23 -23.34
N LYS A 103 -0.82 15.61 -24.30
CA LYS A 103 0.40 16.18 -24.92
C LYS A 103 0.17 17.51 -25.63
N CYS A 104 -1.03 17.79 -26.11
CA CYS A 104 -1.34 19.06 -26.77
C CYS A 104 -1.87 20.13 -25.81
N GLY A 105 -1.92 19.84 -24.50
CA GLY A 105 -2.44 20.76 -23.50
C GLY A 105 -3.96 20.81 -23.37
N GLN A 106 -4.70 19.93 -24.04
CA GLN A 106 -6.13 19.78 -23.79
C GLN A 106 -6.35 19.24 -22.39
N LYS A 107 -7.38 19.75 -21.71
CA LYS A 107 -7.67 19.46 -20.32
C LYS A 107 -9.06 18.88 -20.18
N SER A 108 -9.22 17.96 -19.24
CA SER A 108 -10.52 17.44 -18.85
C SER A 108 -10.54 17.21 -17.34
N THR A 109 -11.69 17.45 -16.71
CA THR A 109 -11.84 17.36 -15.25
C THR A 109 -12.95 16.39 -14.92
N ALA A 110 -12.72 15.54 -13.93
CA ALA A 110 -13.73 14.64 -13.41
C ALA A 110 -13.72 14.60 -11.88
N LYS A 111 -14.77 14.01 -11.32
CA LYS A 111 -14.98 13.88 -9.87
C LYS A 111 -14.63 12.47 -9.43
N VAL A 112 -13.83 12.38 -8.38
CA VAL A 112 -13.65 11.16 -7.58
C VAL A 112 -14.60 11.19 -6.40
N THR A 113 -15.35 10.11 -6.21
CA THR A 113 -16.13 9.85 -5.00
C THR A 113 -15.38 8.85 -4.14
N ILE A 114 -15.08 9.22 -2.91
CA ILE A 114 -14.46 8.35 -1.91
C ILE A 114 -15.53 7.92 -0.92
N ASN A 115 -15.77 6.62 -0.85
CA ASN A 115 -16.45 6.00 0.28
C ASN A 115 -15.35 5.44 1.20
N TYR A 116 -14.89 6.26 2.14
CA TYR A 116 -13.91 5.82 3.12
C TYR A 116 -14.64 5.12 4.26
N LYS A 117 -14.64 3.79 4.22
CA LYS A 117 -15.15 2.98 5.31
C LYS A 117 -14.11 2.96 6.42
N TYR A 118 -14.28 3.88 7.35
CA TYR A 118 -13.74 3.68 8.69
C TYR A 118 -14.79 2.87 9.44
N THR A 119 -14.48 1.60 9.66
CA THR A 119 -15.09 0.85 10.74
C THR A 119 -14.37 1.25 12.01
N PRO A 120 -14.99 2.03 12.93
CA PRO A 120 -14.53 1.94 14.30
C PRO A 120 -14.81 0.50 14.68
N LYS A 121 -13.77 -0.33 14.74
CA LYS A 121 -13.90 -1.43 15.66
C LYS A 121 -14.17 -0.84 17.03
N ASN A 122 -15.05 -1.48 17.78
CA ASN A 122 -15.19 -1.26 19.21
C ASN A 122 -13.83 -0.86 19.75
N SER A 123 -13.73 0.38 20.22
CA SER A 123 -12.58 0.76 21.02
C SER A 123 -12.54 -0.24 22.18
N PRO A 124 -11.49 -1.03 22.32
CA PRO A 124 -11.19 -1.66 23.58
C PRO A 124 -10.35 -0.66 24.40
N ASP A 125 -10.77 0.61 24.49
CA ASP A 125 -10.49 1.38 25.70
C ASP A 125 -11.57 1.08 26.77
N SER A 126 -12.58 0.23 26.46
CA SER A 126 -13.56 -0.27 27.44
C SER A 126 -13.77 -1.78 27.47
N GLN A 127 -13.19 -2.56 26.55
CA GLN A 127 -12.80 -3.94 26.84
C GLN A 127 -11.34 -3.82 27.26
N GLY A 128 -11.05 -4.02 28.55
CA GLY A 128 -9.66 -4.16 28.98
C GLY A 128 -8.94 -5.18 28.11
N THR A 129 -7.60 -5.17 28.15
CA THR A 129 -6.80 -6.29 27.68
C THR A 129 -7.50 -7.62 27.99
N PRO A 130 -7.64 -8.54 27.01
CA PRO A 130 -8.19 -9.86 27.30
C PRO A 130 -7.47 -10.41 28.53
N ALA A 131 -8.22 -11.00 29.48
CA ALA A 131 -7.67 -11.38 30.77
C ALA A 131 -6.35 -12.15 30.63
N GLN A 132 -5.25 -11.51 31.05
CA GLN A 132 -3.91 -12.10 31.05
C GLN A 132 -3.93 -13.39 31.88
N GLY A 133 -3.54 -14.51 31.28
CA GLY A 133 -3.28 -15.76 32.00
C GLY A 133 -4.49 -16.61 32.40
N ALA A 134 -5.68 -16.41 31.82
CA ALA A 134 -6.85 -17.24 32.12
C ALA A 134 -7.04 -18.46 31.18
N GLY A 135 -6.20 -18.61 30.15
CA GLY A 135 -6.25 -19.70 29.18
C GLY A 135 -5.22 -20.80 29.44
N VAL A 136 -5.47 -21.98 28.87
CA VAL A 136 -4.47 -23.06 28.81
C VAL A 136 -3.46 -22.70 27.73
N GLU A 137 -2.18 -22.62 28.11
CA GLU A 137 -1.07 -22.44 27.18
C GLU A 137 -0.68 -23.78 26.54
N VAL A 138 -0.53 -23.79 25.22
CA VAL A 138 -0.10 -24.94 24.43
C VAL A 138 1.13 -24.54 23.64
N THR A 139 2.25 -25.20 23.88
CA THR A 139 3.46 -24.99 23.07
C THR A 139 3.42 -25.84 21.81
N VAL A 140 3.60 -25.20 20.66
CA VAL A 140 3.78 -25.86 19.37
C VAL A 140 5.13 -25.49 18.77
N HIS A 141 5.67 -26.39 17.97
CA HIS A 141 6.96 -26.19 17.31
C HIS A 141 6.77 -26.22 15.80
N PRO A 142 6.98 -25.09 15.09
CA PRO A 142 6.87 -25.03 13.65
C PRO A 142 7.73 -26.10 12.98
N HIS A 143 7.16 -26.85 12.02
CA HIS A 143 7.88 -27.93 11.34
C HIS A 143 7.36 -28.22 9.91
N GLU A 144 8.22 -28.87 9.12
CA GLU A 144 7.89 -29.45 7.82
C GLU A 144 8.23 -30.94 7.82
N GLY A 145 7.22 -31.80 7.85
CA GLY A 145 7.45 -33.24 8.06
C GLY A 145 8.13 -33.48 9.42
N ASN A 146 9.34 -34.04 9.43
CA ASN A 146 10.12 -34.27 10.65
C ASN A 146 11.21 -33.21 10.88
N THR A 147 11.20 -32.12 10.12
CA THR A 147 12.19 -31.03 10.23
C THR A 147 11.59 -29.86 10.99
N TYR A 148 12.21 -29.49 12.12
CA TYR A 148 11.76 -28.39 12.97
C TYR A 148 12.53 -27.10 12.67
N TRP A 149 11.86 -25.96 12.82
CA TRP A 149 12.51 -24.66 12.75
C TRP A 149 13.28 -24.36 14.02
N VAL A 150 14.46 -23.77 13.86
CA VAL A 150 15.35 -23.38 14.96
C VAL A 150 15.67 -21.89 14.88
N GLY A 151 15.77 -21.27 16.06
CA GLY A 151 16.31 -19.94 16.23
C GLY A 151 17.81 -19.89 15.93
N ALA A 152 18.36 -18.68 15.93
CA ALA A 152 19.74 -18.47 15.48
C ALA A 152 20.80 -19.11 16.40
N ASP A 153 20.50 -19.28 17.68
CA ASP A 153 21.36 -19.96 18.65
C ASP A 153 21.20 -21.50 18.65
N GLY A 154 20.33 -22.04 17.79
CA GLY A 154 20.06 -23.47 17.64
C GLY A 154 18.95 -24.02 18.55
N HIS A 155 18.27 -23.19 19.35
CA HIS A 155 17.07 -23.63 20.06
C HIS A 155 15.91 -23.86 19.08
N GLN A 156 14.98 -24.76 19.41
CA GLN A 156 13.81 -24.99 18.58
C GLN A 156 12.77 -23.88 18.80
N ILE A 157 12.26 -23.30 17.71
CA ILE A 157 11.20 -22.29 17.79
C ILE A 157 9.99 -22.89 18.51
N SER A 158 9.49 -22.16 19.50
CA SER A 158 8.47 -22.58 20.46
C SER A 158 7.38 -21.52 20.55
N LEU A 159 6.27 -21.77 19.86
CA LEU A 159 5.10 -20.89 19.86
C LEU A 159 4.18 -21.29 21.01
N VAL A 160 4.04 -20.42 22.01
CA VAL A 160 3.20 -20.62 23.20
C VAL A 160 1.83 -20.02 22.93
N ASN A 161 0.91 -20.86 22.47
CA ASN A 161 -0.44 -20.44 22.11
C ASN A 161 -1.36 -20.41 23.31
N ASN A 162 -2.12 -19.33 23.45
CA ASN A 162 -3.13 -19.18 24.48
C ASN A 162 -4.49 -19.49 23.87
N ASN A 163 -5.13 -20.58 24.30
CA ASN A 163 -6.44 -20.97 23.77
C ASN A 163 -7.57 -19.94 24.01
N SER A 164 -7.35 -18.99 24.93
CA SER A 164 -8.27 -17.88 25.19
C SER A 164 -7.92 -16.60 24.40
N ALA A 165 -6.81 -16.58 23.64
CA ALA A 165 -6.44 -15.44 22.83
C ALA A 165 -7.45 -15.18 21.72
N VAL A 166 -7.60 -13.91 21.34
CA VAL A 166 -8.57 -13.46 20.34
C VAL A 166 -7.91 -12.68 19.22
N ASN A 167 -8.55 -12.63 18.06
CA ASN A 167 -8.09 -11.81 16.94
C ASN A 167 -8.17 -10.31 17.30
N PRO A 168 -7.04 -9.57 17.36
CA PRO A 168 -7.04 -8.17 17.79
C PRO A 168 -7.84 -7.25 16.85
N THR A 169 -8.14 -6.05 17.34
CA THR A 169 -8.40 -4.89 16.49
C THR A 169 -7.13 -4.43 15.78
N TYR A 170 -7.19 -3.83 14.59
CA TYR A 170 -5.97 -3.23 14.02
C TYR A 170 -5.37 -2.18 14.96
N SER A 171 -6.23 -1.41 15.64
CA SER A 171 -5.78 -0.47 16.67
C SER A 171 -5.14 -1.16 17.89
N GLN A 172 -5.68 -2.29 18.35
CA GLN A 172 -5.10 -3.10 19.44
C GLN A 172 -3.76 -3.68 19.01
N LEU A 173 -3.67 -4.17 17.77
CA LEU A 173 -2.44 -4.67 17.21
C LEU A 173 -1.39 -3.56 17.20
N LEU A 174 -1.71 -2.37 16.70
CA LEU A 174 -0.75 -1.26 16.72
C LEU A 174 -0.38 -0.80 18.14
N SER A 175 -1.33 -0.79 19.09
CA SER A 175 -1.01 -0.50 20.49
C SER A 175 -0.10 -1.56 21.10
N PHE A 176 -0.39 -2.84 20.87
CA PHE A 176 0.42 -3.96 21.33
C PHE A 176 1.83 -3.90 20.74
N ILE A 177 1.96 -3.79 19.40
CA ILE A 177 3.26 -3.72 18.73
C ILE A 177 4.05 -2.49 19.19
N LYS A 178 3.40 -1.36 19.46
CA LYS A 178 4.08 -0.17 20.00
C LYS A 178 4.57 -0.34 21.45
N GLU A 179 3.88 -1.14 22.25
CA GLU A 179 4.22 -1.40 23.66
C GLU A 179 5.23 -2.54 23.81
N ASP A 180 5.17 -3.51 22.91
CA ASP A 180 6.14 -4.58 22.77
C ASP A 180 7.50 -3.98 22.34
N LYS A 181 8.56 -4.33 23.06
CA LYS A 181 9.92 -3.77 22.83
C LYS A 181 10.85 -4.78 22.20
N THR A 182 10.31 -5.82 21.58
CA THR A 182 11.14 -6.88 21.00
C THR A 182 12.03 -6.32 19.90
N ASP A 183 11.52 -5.39 19.08
CA ASP A 183 12.25 -4.72 18.00
C ASP A 183 13.35 -3.74 18.50
N GLU A 184 13.29 -3.30 19.76
CA GLU A 184 14.36 -2.57 20.44
C GLU A 184 15.48 -3.51 20.92
N GLN A 185 15.29 -4.83 20.88
CA GLN A 185 16.38 -5.77 21.13
C GLN A 185 17.39 -5.75 19.99
N ARG A 186 18.64 -6.04 20.33
CA ARG A 186 19.73 -6.05 19.36
C ARG A 186 19.63 -7.25 18.44
N TYR A 187 19.70 -7.03 17.13
CA TYR A 187 19.95 -8.10 16.17
C TYR A 187 21.38 -8.64 16.35
N ILE A 188 21.51 -9.93 16.67
CA ILE A 188 22.80 -10.61 16.88
C ILE A 188 22.89 -11.81 15.95
N PRO A 189 23.71 -11.75 14.88
CA PRO A 189 23.92 -12.88 13.98
C PRO A 189 24.32 -14.15 14.76
N GLY A 190 23.67 -15.27 14.46
CA GLY A 190 23.93 -16.56 15.11
C GLY A 190 23.48 -16.66 16.57
N LYS A 191 22.69 -15.70 17.06
CA LYS A 191 22.15 -15.73 18.42
C LYS A 191 20.71 -15.24 18.55
N TYR A 192 20.35 -14.17 17.85
CA TYR A 192 19.02 -13.58 17.92
C TYR A 192 18.73 -12.82 16.62
N THR A 193 17.93 -13.43 15.75
CA THR A 193 17.64 -12.99 14.37
C THR A 193 16.15 -13.06 14.08
N CYS A 194 15.72 -12.77 12.85
CA CYS A 194 14.31 -12.64 12.47
C CYS A 194 13.38 -13.73 13.02
N GLY A 195 13.79 -15.01 13.01
CA GLY A 195 13.00 -16.11 13.58
C GLY A 195 12.77 -15.96 15.09
N ASP A 196 13.80 -15.57 15.83
CA ASP A 196 13.79 -15.37 17.29
C ASP A 196 12.98 -14.12 17.70
N PHE A 197 13.10 -13.03 16.92
CA PHE A 197 12.27 -11.83 17.10
C PHE A 197 10.79 -12.17 16.88
N ALA A 198 10.48 -12.86 15.79
CA ALA A 198 9.12 -13.24 15.46
C ALA A 198 8.52 -14.23 16.48
N GLU A 199 9.30 -15.17 17.00
CA GLU A 199 8.88 -16.05 18.09
C GLU A 199 8.55 -15.24 19.35
N THR A 200 9.42 -14.28 19.70
CA THR A 200 9.23 -13.46 20.91
C THR A 200 7.96 -12.60 20.81
N VAL A 201 7.73 -11.94 19.67
CA VAL A 201 6.50 -11.15 19.45
C VAL A 201 5.25 -12.04 19.43
N HIS A 202 5.32 -13.23 18.83
CA HIS A 202 4.21 -14.20 18.88
C HIS A 202 3.83 -14.54 20.32
N ASN A 203 4.81 -14.94 21.12
CA ASN A 203 4.60 -15.35 22.51
C ASN A 203 4.12 -14.18 23.39
N ASN A 204 4.64 -12.96 23.15
CA ASN A 204 4.17 -11.76 23.85
C ASN A 204 2.72 -11.41 23.47
N ALA A 205 2.32 -11.59 22.21
CA ALA A 205 0.96 -11.37 21.75
C ALA A 205 -0.02 -12.35 22.38
N GLU A 206 0.28 -13.65 22.33
CA GLU A 206 -0.56 -14.71 22.92
C GLU A 206 -0.71 -14.52 24.43
N LYS A 207 0.37 -14.11 25.11
CA LYS A 207 0.37 -13.74 26.53
C LYS A 207 -0.48 -12.48 26.81
N ALA A 208 -0.49 -11.52 25.89
CA ALA A 208 -1.37 -10.34 25.93
C ALA A 208 -2.82 -10.67 25.53
N GLY A 209 -3.11 -11.92 25.15
CA GLY A 209 -4.44 -12.39 24.77
C GLY A 209 -4.78 -12.14 23.30
N TYR A 210 -3.79 -11.91 22.44
CA TYR A 210 -3.96 -11.71 21.01
C TYR A 210 -3.42 -12.89 20.21
N LYS A 211 -4.24 -13.42 19.31
CA LYS A 211 -3.82 -14.48 18.40
C LYS A 211 -2.74 -13.96 17.45
N ALA A 212 -1.62 -14.63 17.42
CA ALA A 212 -0.52 -14.36 16.52
C ALA A 212 -0.16 -15.61 15.72
N GLY A 213 0.48 -15.42 14.57
CA GLY A 213 1.15 -16.47 13.85
C GLY A 213 2.59 -16.10 13.57
N TRP A 214 3.42 -17.11 13.39
CA TRP A 214 4.82 -17.01 12.99
C TRP A 214 4.96 -17.41 11.52
N VAL A 215 5.73 -16.66 10.75
CA VAL A 215 5.77 -16.79 9.28
C VAL A 215 7.20 -17.01 8.79
N THR A 216 7.40 -18.03 7.95
CA THR A 216 8.64 -18.19 7.16
C THR A 216 8.47 -17.61 5.77
N ILE A 217 9.53 -17.00 5.24
CA ILE A 217 9.53 -16.33 3.94
C ILE A 217 10.72 -16.81 3.11
N GLU A 218 10.40 -17.53 2.05
CA GLU A 218 11.37 -18.05 1.08
C GLU A 218 11.72 -16.99 0.02
N GLY A 219 12.94 -17.08 -0.50
CA GLY A 219 13.50 -16.13 -1.49
C GLY A 219 14.28 -14.98 -0.86
N ILE A 220 13.97 -14.62 0.39
CA ILE A 220 14.71 -13.61 1.17
C ILE A 220 15.28 -14.14 2.49
N ASN A 221 15.03 -15.43 2.82
CA ASN A 221 15.47 -16.08 4.07
C ASN A 221 15.07 -15.29 5.33
N HIS A 222 13.79 -14.96 5.45
CA HIS A 222 13.28 -14.06 6.49
C HIS A 222 12.10 -14.66 7.24
N CYS A 223 11.84 -14.14 8.45
CA CYS A 223 10.67 -14.48 9.25
C CYS A 223 9.95 -13.23 9.71
N CYS A 224 8.63 -13.31 9.87
CA CYS A 224 7.82 -12.22 10.42
C CYS A 224 6.61 -12.76 11.19
N ASN A 225 5.74 -11.87 11.68
CA ASN A 225 4.50 -12.25 12.34
C ASN A 225 3.29 -11.97 11.46
N VAL A 226 2.21 -12.71 11.70
CA VAL A 226 0.91 -12.46 11.09
C VAL A 226 -0.18 -12.37 12.15
N PHE A 227 -1.09 -11.44 11.96
CA PHE A 227 -2.24 -11.23 12.82
C PHE A 227 -3.49 -11.19 11.95
N GLN A 228 -4.41 -12.13 12.20
CA GLN A 228 -5.76 -11.96 11.69
C GLN A 228 -6.44 -10.93 12.56
N THR A 229 -6.72 -9.74 12.02
CA THR A 229 -7.47 -8.75 12.78
C THR A 229 -8.94 -8.88 12.42
N SER A 230 -9.83 -8.70 13.39
CA SER A 230 -11.30 -8.71 13.18
C SER A 230 -11.88 -7.58 12.25
N ASP A 231 -11.06 -6.71 11.59
CA ASP A 231 -11.45 -5.43 10.86
C ASP A 231 -10.55 -5.12 9.68
N GLU A 232 -9.29 -5.53 9.75
CA GLU A 232 -8.34 -5.41 8.67
C GLU A 232 -7.77 -6.82 8.40
N GLU A 233 -8.32 -7.47 7.38
CA GLU A 233 -8.32 -8.93 7.13
C GLU A 233 -7.09 -9.67 7.70
N ILE A 234 -5.89 -9.45 7.16
CA ILE A 234 -4.66 -10.07 7.64
C ILE A 234 -3.56 -9.00 7.61
N ILE A 235 -2.82 -8.86 8.72
CA ILE A 235 -1.73 -7.90 8.85
C ILE A 235 -0.44 -8.66 9.12
N TYR A 236 0.61 -8.36 8.36
CA TYR A 236 1.94 -8.90 8.57
C TYR A 236 2.83 -7.83 9.20
N ILE A 237 3.52 -8.22 10.28
CA ILE A 237 4.40 -7.35 11.06
C ILE A 237 5.81 -7.92 10.99
N ASP A 238 6.73 -7.11 10.50
CA ASP A 238 8.15 -7.38 10.63
C ASP A 238 8.69 -6.62 11.83
N CYS A 239 8.93 -7.38 12.89
CA CYS A 239 9.40 -6.92 14.20
C CYS A 239 10.93 -7.03 14.35
N THR A 240 11.65 -7.31 13.26
CA THR A 240 13.09 -7.53 13.33
C THR A 240 13.80 -6.25 13.76
N GLY A 241 14.49 -6.32 14.89
CA GLY A 241 15.21 -5.19 15.44
C GLY A 241 16.45 -4.79 14.65
N SER A 242 17.00 -3.63 14.98
CA SER A 242 18.23 -3.14 14.35
C SER A 242 19.49 -3.71 15.02
N PRO A 243 20.66 -3.67 14.34
CA PRO A 243 21.94 -4.05 14.96
C PRO A 243 22.34 -3.22 16.19
N ASN A 244 21.70 -2.07 16.42
CA ASN A 244 21.98 -1.18 17.55
C ASN A 244 20.91 -1.25 18.66
N GLY A 245 19.68 -1.69 18.36
CA GLY A 245 18.60 -1.79 19.37
C GLY A 245 18.13 -0.45 19.96
N GLU A 246 18.27 0.66 19.22
CA GLU A 246 18.08 2.01 19.79
C GLU A 246 16.72 2.65 19.48
N ARG A 247 15.90 2.02 18.65
CA ARG A 247 14.59 2.55 18.23
C ARG A 247 13.69 1.45 17.71
N SER A 248 12.39 1.75 17.70
CA SER A 248 11.43 0.86 17.05
C SER A 248 11.76 0.68 15.56
N CYS A 249 11.81 -0.58 15.15
CA CYS A 249 11.99 -1.07 13.80
C CYS A 249 10.74 -1.77 13.26
N ASP A 250 9.66 -1.81 14.04
CA ASP A 250 8.40 -2.41 13.61
C ASP A 250 7.87 -1.81 12.32
N THR A 251 7.65 -2.70 11.36
CA THR A 251 7.10 -2.35 10.07
C THR A 251 5.93 -3.25 9.70
N SER A 252 5.04 -2.70 8.86
CA SER A 252 4.06 -3.51 8.15
C SER A 252 4.61 -3.91 6.79
N VAL A 253 4.24 -5.09 6.32
CA VAL A 253 4.64 -5.61 5.01
C VAL A 253 3.44 -6.17 4.27
N LYS A 254 3.45 -6.02 2.94
CA LYS A 254 2.55 -6.78 2.07
C LYS A 254 3.23 -8.11 1.75
N LEU A 255 2.66 -9.21 2.21
CA LEU A 255 3.19 -10.55 1.94
C LEU A 255 2.33 -11.27 0.88
N GLU A 256 2.91 -11.48 -0.29
CA GLU A 256 2.27 -12.15 -1.43
C GLU A 256 3.35 -12.75 -2.35
N ASN A 257 3.12 -13.95 -2.90
CA ASN A 257 4.09 -14.62 -3.77
C ASN A 257 4.34 -13.79 -5.04
N GLY A 258 5.61 -13.65 -5.42
CA GLY A 258 6.05 -12.87 -6.57
C GLY A 258 6.06 -11.35 -6.35
N ILE A 259 5.69 -10.88 -5.15
CA ILE A 259 5.72 -9.46 -4.79
C ILE A 259 7.00 -9.14 -4.00
N GLU A 260 7.53 -7.93 -4.22
CA GLU A 260 8.68 -7.42 -3.49
C GLU A 260 8.34 -7.17 -2.01
N TYR A 261 9.17 -7.72 -1.13
CA TYR A 261 9.08 -7.52 0.30
C TYR A 261 9.58 -6.12 0.65
N GLN A 262 8.65 -5.19 0.82
CA GLN A 262 8.92 -3.78 1.13
C GLN A 262 8.39 -3.44 2.54
N PRO A 263 9.29 -3.36 3.54
CA PRO A 263 8.95 -2.87 4.89
C PRO A 263 8.46 -1.43 4.87
N ILE A 264 7.35 -1.16 5.56
CA ILE A 264 6.78 0.17 5.77
C ILE A 264 6.75 0.47 7.28
N PRO A 265 7.58 1.40 7.78
CA PRO A 265 7.65 1.72 9.21
C PRO A 265 6.29 2.11 9.80
N LEU A 266 5.95 1.53 10.95
CA LEU A 266 4.67 1.81 11.62
C LEU A 266 4.69 3.12 12.42
N PHE A 267 5.78 3.39 13.14
CA PHE A 267 5.82 4.47 14.13
C PHE A 267 6.81 5.59 13.80
N ILE A 268 7.74 5.36 12.87
CA ILE A 268 8.73 6.36 12.44
C ILE A 268 8.32 6.97 11.11
N LYS A 269 8.14 8.29 11.10
CA LYS A 269 7.80 9.05 9.88
C LYS A 269 9.06 9.38 9.09
N ASN A 270 8.92 9.43 7.76
CA ASN A 270 9.99 9.80 6.81
C ASN A 270 11.22 8.89 6.85
N TYR A 271 11.04 7.65 7.32
CA TYR A 271 12.08 6.62 7.28
C TYR A 271 11.78 5.66 6.14
N TYR A 272 12.76 5.45 5.27
CA TYR A 272 12.66 4.52 4.16
C TYR A 272 13.54 3.31 4.44
N ILE A 273 12.96 2.13 4.32
CA ILE A 273 13.67 0.86 4.44
C ILE A 273 13.76 0.27 3.04
N TYR A 274 14.95 -0.19 2.64
CA TYR A 274 15.12 -0.82 1.35
C TYR A 274 14.37 -2.15 1.30
N PRO A 275 13.78 -2.51 0.14
CA PRO A 275 13.16 -3.81 -0.02
C PRO A 275 14.19 -4.93 0.13
N MET A 276 13.76 -6.07 0.64
CA MET A 276 14.63 -7.23 0.91
C MET A 276 14.74 -8.20 -0.27
N GLY A 277 13.87 -8.09 -1.26
CA GLY A 277 13.82 -8.96 -2.43
C GLY A 277 12.41 -9.48 -2.71
N ILE A 278 12.30 -10.46 -3.60
CA ILE A 278 11.02 -11.03 -4.02
C ILE A 278 10.64 -12.20 -3.12
N VAL A 279 9.41 -12.18 -2.60
CA VAL A 279 8.82 -13.30 -1.86
C VAL A 279 8.55 -14.45 -2.83
N SER A 280 9.26 -15.56 -2.68
CA SER A 280 9.05 -16.75 -3.53
C SER A 280 7.86 -17.58 -3.05
N SER A 281 7.82 -17.82 -1.74
CA SER A 281 6.72 -18.45 -1.03
C SER A 281 6.79 -18.06 0.44
N TYR A 282 5.72 -18.27 1.19
CA TYR A 282 5.71 -18.12 2.63
C TYR A 282 4.79 -19.16 3.27
N LYS A 283 5.02 -19.45 4.55
CA LYS A 283 4.20 -20.37 5.33
C LYS A 283 3.90 -19.80 6.70
N VAL A 284 2.65 -19.93 7.11
CA VAL A 284 2.15 -19.44 8.40
C VAL A 284 1.99 -20.61 9.35
N TYR A 285 2.47 -20.42 10.58
CA TYR A 285 2.31 -21.33 11.71
C TYR A 285 1.50 -20.59 12.78
N TRP A 286 0.34 -21.14 13.12
CA TRP A 286 -0.55 -20.62 14.17
C TRP A 286 -0.36 -21.39 15.45
#